data_AF-H3C0L3-F1
#
_entry.id   AF-H3C0L3-F1
#
_cell.length_a   1.000
_cell.length_b   1.000
_cell.length_c   1.000
_cell.angle_alpha   90.00
_cell.angle_beta   90.00
_cell.angle_gamma   90.00
#
_symmetry.space_group_name_H-M   'P 1'
#
loop_
_entity.id
_entity.type
_entity.pdbx_description
1 polymer ?
#
loop_
_entity_poly.entity_id
_entity_poly.type
_entity_poly.pdbx_seq_one_letter_code
_entity_poly.pdbx_strand_id
1 'polypeptide(L)'
;SFQPFAQLYEVDLTANQVPQVPAGGPPLLPTLSVLRLGSNLVSALPDGSFSACPALTELYLDNNAIGSLANHTFSGLALLKLLDLSSNRIQVLPPVLLHPLASLDTLILENNQVQAVPDDWFGPKEEVPYLLLAANPWACGCALRYLKAYLAEYGDNVYVRAGPTYTNNPDSVVSLLPLQPRP
;
A
#
# COMPACT_ATOMS: atom_id res chain seq x y z
N SER A 1 -16.19 -14.96 -14.64
CA SER A 1 -16.73 -15.34 -13.31
C SER A 1 -15.90 -16.48 -12.77
N PHE A 2 -15.32 -16.35 -11.58
CA PHE A 2 -14.47 -17.39 -10.94
C PHE A 2 -15.23 -18.27 -9.93
N GLN A 3 -16.55 -18.09 -9.81
CA GLN A 3 -17.37 -18.79 -8.82
C GLN A 3 -17.24 -20.33 -8.77
N PRO A 4 -17.00 -21.05 -9.89
CA PRO A 4 -16.79 -22.49 -9.84
C PRO A 4 -15.49 -22.92 -9.16
N PHE A 5 -14.52 -22.01 -9.03
CA PHE A 5 -13.17 -22.31 -8.57
C PHE A 5 -12.93 -21.84 -7.14
N ALA A 6 -13.70 -22.39 -6.19
CA ALA A 6 -13.65 -22.01 -4.78
C ALA A 6 -12.33 -22.37 -4.05
N GLN A 7 -11.43 -23.10 -4.72
CA GLN A 7 -10.12 -23.54 -4.19
C GLN A 7 -8.92 -22.87 -4.89
N LEU A 8 -9.14 -21.74 -5.59
CA LEU A 8 -8.04 -21.01 -6.19
C LEU A 8 -7.09 -20.50 -5.11
N TYR A 9 -5.81 -20.80 -5.28
CA TYR A 9 -4.74 -20.28 -4.44
C TYR A 9 -4.24 -18.92 -4.95
N GLU A 10 -4.05 -18.81 -6.27
CA GLU A 10 -3.52 -17.64 -6.93
C GLU A 10 -4.35 -17.28 -8.17
N VAL A 11 -4.55 -15.99 -8.37
CA VAL A 11 -5.12 -15.41 -9.59
C VAL A 11 -4.16 -14.33 -10.07
N ASP A 12 -3.54 -14.58 -11.22
CA ASP A 12 -2.70 -13.62 -11.91
C ASP A 12 -3.47 -12.99 -13.07
N LEU A 13 -3.78 -11.70 -12.92
CA LEU A 13 -4.38 -10.84 -13.94
C LEU A 13 -3.42 -9.70 -14.33
N THR A 14 -2.11 -9.86 -14.10
CA THR A 14 -1.10 -8.87 -14.45
C THR A 14 -1.13 -8.56 -15.95
N ALA A 15 -0.87 -7.30 -16.32
CA ALA A 15 -0.81 -6.85 -17.72
C ALA A 15 -2.08 -7.14 -18.53
N ASN A 16 -3.24 -7.00 -17.88
CA ASN A 16 -4.54 -7.03 -18.54
C ASN A 16 -5.13 -5.61 -18.65
N GLN A 17 -6.38 -5.53 -19.09
CA GLN A 17 -7.13 -4.27 -19.22
C GLN A 17 -8.21 -4.15 -18.15
N VAL A 18 -7.97 -4.64 -16.94
CA VAL A 18 -8.96 -4.57 -15.84
C VAL A 18 -9.19 -3.08 -15.52
N PRO A 19 -10.40 -2.54 -15.79
CA PRO A 19 -10.62 -1.10 -15.67
C PRO A 19 -10.95 -0.68 -14.24
N GLN A 20 -11.46 -1.60 -13.44
CA GLN A 20 -11.91 -1.34 -12.07
C GLN A 20 -11.99 -2.63 -11.27
N VAL A 21 -11.78 -2.51 -9.96
CA VAL A 21 -12.18 -3.52 -8.99
C VAL A 21 -13.58 -3.14 -8.50
N PRO A 22 -14.57 -4.05 -8.59
CA PRO A 22 -15.92 -3.73 -8.14
C PRO A 22 -15.94 -3.41 -6.64
N ALA A 23 -16.87 -2.53 -6.24
CA ALA A 23 -17.17 -2.33 -4.82
C ALA A 23 -17.62 -3.64 -4.18
N GLY A 24 -17.41 -3.73 -2.86
CA GLY A 24 -17.46 -4.98 -2.12
C GLY A 24 -18.67 -5.88 -2.38
N GLY A 25 -18.50 -7.15 -2.01
CA GLY A 25 -19.51 -8.19 -2.16
C GLY A 25 -19.29 -9.34 -1.19
N PRO A 26 -20.19 -10.33 -1.18
CA PRO A 26 -19.99 -11.54 -0.36
C PRO A 26 -18.70 -12.26 -0.76
N PRO A 27 -18.06 -13.01 0.15
CA PRO A 27 -16.91 -13.84 -0.17
C PRO A 27 -17.20 -14.75 -1.37
N LEU A 28 -16.40 -14.61 -2.43
CA LEU A 28 -16.52 -15.41 -3.66
C LEU A 28 -15.34 -16.38 -3.82
N LEU A 29 -14.16 -15.96 -3.38
CA LEU A 29 -12.92 -16.74 -3.48
C LEU A 29 -12.31 -16.84 -2.08
N PRO A 30 -12.93 -17.64 -1.19
CA PRO A 30 -12.58 -17.66 0.24
C PRO A 30 -11.20 -18.26 0.53
N THR A 31 -10.56 -18.91 -0.44
CA THR A 31 -9.24 -19.54 -0.31
C THR A 31 -8.15 -18.81 -1.08
N LEU A 32 -8.49 -17.75 -1.82
CA LEU A 32 -7.53 -17.02 -2.64
C LEU A 32 -6.52 -16.33 -1.75
N SER A 33 -5.26 -16.71 -1.92
CA SER A 33 -4.12 -16.25 -1.13
C SER A 33 -3.35 -15.16 -1.87
N VAL A 34 -3.20 -15.27 -3.18
CA VAL A 34 -2.41 -14.33 -4.00
C VAL A 34 -3.28 -13.75 -5.10
N LEU A 35 -3.35 -12.42 -5.17
CA LEU A 35 -4.03 -11.70 -6.25
C LEU A 35 -3.07 -10.71 -6.89
N ARG A 36 -2.79 -10.90 -8.19
CA ARG A 36 -1.96 -9.99 -8.99
C ARG A 36 -2.83 -9.21 -9.95
N LEU A 37 -2.86 -7.90 -9.79
CA LEU A 37 -3.57 -6.93 -10.62
C LEU A 37 -2.59 -5.87 -11.17
N GLY A 38 -1.28 -6.14 -11.13
CA GLY A 38 -0.26 -5.21 -11.61
C GLY A 38 -0.42 -4.88 -13.10
N SER A 39 0.03 -3.68 -13.51
CA SER A 39 -0.01 -3.25 -14.92
C SER A 39 -1.42 -3.32 -15.56
N ASN A 40 -2.44 -2.84 -14.84
CA ASN A 40 -3.81 -2.75 -15.32
C ASN A 40 -4.26 -1.29 -15.44
N LEU A 41 -5.58 -1.04 -15.55
CA LEU A 41 -6.17 0.28 -15.74
C LEU A 41 -6.95 0.76 -14.50
N VAL A 42 -6.73 0.15 -13.33
CA VAL A 42 -7.49 0.45 -12.11
C VAL A 42 -7.16 1.88 -11.65
N SER A 43 -8.18 2.72 -11.51
CA SER A 43 -7.99 4.13 -11.11
C SER A 43 -8.54 4.48 -9.71
N ALA A 44 -9.42 3.64 -9.17
CA ALA A 44 -10.05 3.84 -7.88
C ALA A 44 -10.33 2.50 -7.19
N LEU A 45 -10.25 2.49 -5.87
CA LEU A 45 -10.59 1.36 -5.04
C LEU A 45 -11.62 1.77 -3.98
N PRO A 46 -12.93 1.52 -4.20
CA PRO A 46 -13.96 1.78 -3.21
C PRO A 46 -13.84 0.90 -1.96
N ASP A 47 -14.67 1.18 -0.95
CA ASP A 47 -14.73 0.36 0.27
C ASP A 47 -15.02 -1.11 -0.05
N GLY A 48 -14.31 -2.00 0.64
CA GLY A 48 -14.48 -3.44 0.50
C GLY A 48 -14.09 -4.00 -0.88
N SER A 49 -13.27 -3.31 -1.68
CA SER A 49 -12.81 -3.75 -3.02
C SER A 49 -12.32 -5.21 -3.04
N PHE A 50 -11.81 -5.72 -1.92
CA PHE A 50 -11.29 -7.08 -1.79
C PHE A 50 -12.03 -7.95 -0.77
N SER A 51 -13.22 -7.53 -0.31
CA SER A 51 -14.02 -8.30 0.67
C SER A 51 -14.44 -9.69 0.16
N ALA A 52 -14.45 -9.86 -1.17
CA ALA A 52 -14.74 -11.14 -1.81
C ALA A 52 -13.62 -12.19 -1.61
N CYS A 53 -12.42 -11.78 -1.19
CA CYS A 53 -11.22 -12.61 -1.06
C CYS A 53 -10.59 -12.44 0.34
N PRO A 54 -11.26 -12.87 1.42
CA PRO A 54 -10.81 -12.59 2.79
C PRO A 54 -9.51 -13.31 3.21
N ALA A 55 -9.08 -14.32 2.45
CA ALA A 55 -7.87 -15.10 2.75
C ALA A 55 -6.59 -14.56 2.08
N LEU A 56 -6.66 -13.39 1.45
CA LEU A 56 -5.50 -12.82 0.76
C LEU A 56 -4.34 -12.60 1.73
N THR A 57 -3.16 -13.07 1.32
CA THR A 57 -1.87 -12.85 1.97
C THR A 57 -0.97 -11.95 1.12
N GLU A 58 -1.16 -11.92 -0.20
CA GLU A 58 -0.42 -11.05 -1.11
C GLU A 58 -1.36 -10.36 -2.10
N LEU A 59 -1.23 -9.04 -2.22
CA LEU A 59 -2.00 -8.21 -3.13
C LEU A 59 -1.07 -7.27 -3.90
N TYR A 60 -1.02 -7.44 -5.21
CA TYR A 60 -0.22 -6.62 -6.11
C TYR A 60 -1.13 -5.73 -6.96
N LEU A 61 -1.00 -4.42 -6.79
CA LEU A 61 -1.75 -3.36 -7.49
C LEU A 61 -0.79 -2.37 -8.17
N ASP A 62 0.47 -2.76 -8.34
CA ASP A 62 1.52 -1.95 -8.91
C ASP A 62 1.20 -1.53 -10.35
N ASN A 63 1.80 -0.42 -10.81
CA ASN A 63 1.70 0.01 -12.22
C ASN A 63 0.24 0.17 -12.71
N ASN A 64 -0.63 0.71 -11.86
CA ASN A 64 -2.00 1.08 -12.22
C ASN A 64 -2.16 2.62 -12.28
N ALA A 65 -3.39 3.11 -12.29
CA ALA A 65 -3.70 4.54 -12.27
C ALA A 65 -4.39 4.97 -10.96
N ILE A 66 -4.20 4.23 -9.87
CA ILE A 66 -4.95 4.40 -8.61
C ILE A 66 -4.63 5.78 -8.04
N GLY A 67 -5.62 6.67 -8.01
CA GLY A 67 -5.52 7.98 -7.33
C GLY A 67 -6.50 8.13 -6.18
N SER A 68 -7.54 7.28 -6.12
CA SER A 68 -8.60 7.34 -5.13
C SER A 68 -8.66 6.03 -4.33
N LEU A 69 -8.40 6.13 -3.04
CA LEU A 69 -8.53 5.05 -2.05
C LEU A 69 -9.59 5.46 -1.03
N ALA A 70 -10.49 4.54 -0.68
CA ALA A 70 -11.47 4.75 0.37
C ALA A 70 -10.92 4.29 1.73
N ASN A 71 -11.52 4.72 2.84
CA ASN A 71 -11.04 4.38 4.18
C ASN A 71 -11.04 2.87 4.45
N HIS A 72 -11.99 2.14 3.88
CA HIS A 72 -12.21 0.72 4.14
C HIS A 72 -11.93 -0.14 2.90
N THR A 73 -11.07 0.34 1.98
CA THR A 73 -10.66 -0.40 0.78
C THR A 73 -10.15 -1.80 1.11
N PHE A 74 -9.34 -1.96 2.15
CA PHE A 74 -8.74 -3.24 2.56
C PHE A 74 -9.40 -3.88 3.78
N SER A 75 -10.65 -3.48 4.09
CA SER A 75 -11.39 -4.07 5.21
C SER A 75 -11.57 -5.58 5.01
N GLY A 76 -11.35 -6.34 6.08
CA GLY A 76 -11.45 -7.81 6.07
C GLY A 76 -10.19 -8.55 5.65
N LEU A 77 -9.11 -7.86 5.26
CA LEU A 77 -7.84 -8.48 4.85
C LEU A 77 -6.85 -8.67 6.01
N ALA A 78 -7.30 -9.26 7.12
CA ALA A 78 -6.47 -9.41 8.34
C ALA A 78 -5.23 -10.30 8.15
N LEU A 79 -5.24 -11.16 7.12
CA LEU A 79 -4.16 -12.09 6.78
C LEU A 79 -3.16 -11.50 5.76
N LEU A 80 -3.40 -10.29 5.25
CA LEU A 80 -2.55 -9.69 4.22
C LEU A 80 -1.17 -9.40 4.79
N LYS A 81 -0.14 -9.92 4.13
CA LYS A 81 1.27 -9.77 4.49
C LYS A 81 2.03 -8.86 3.54
N LEU A 82 1.66 -8.86 2.26
CA LEU A 82 2.27 -8.01 1.25
C LEU A 82 1.20 -7.19 0.53
N LEU A 83 1.40 -5.87 0.53
CA LEU A 83 0.62 -4.93 -0.25
C LEU A 83 1.56 -4.10 -1.13
N ASP A 84 1.43 -4.26 -2.44
CA ASP A 84 2.14 -3.44 -3.43
C ASP A 84 1.19 -2.46 -4.11
N LEU A 85 1.39 -1.18 -3.83
CA LEU A 85 0.68 -0.03 -4.42
C LEU A 85 1.64 0.86 -5.22
N SER A 86 2.85 0.37 -5.53
CA SER A 86 3.88 1.16 -6.20
C SER A 86 3.47 1.62 -7.61
N SER A 87 4.08 2.69 -8.09
CA SER A 87 3.86 3.18 -9.46
C SER A 87 2.38 3.44 -9.78
N ASN A 88 1.70 4.14 -8.86
CA ASN A 88 0.32 4.60 -8.98
C ASN A 88 0.26 6.13 -8.96
N ARG A 89 -0.92 6.71 -8.72
CA ARG A 89 -1.16 8.17 -8.69
C ARG A 89 -1.70 8.62 -7.34
N ILE A 90 -1.37 7.91 -6.27
CA ILE A 90 -1.91 8.16 -4.93
C ILE A 90 -1.33 9.47 -4.40
N GLN A 91 -2.21 10.43 -4.07
CA GLN A 91 -1.83 11.72 -3.47
C GLN A 91 -2.19 11.79 -1.98
N VAL A 92 -3.34 11.22 -1.62
CA VAL A 92 -3.89 11.27 -0.27
C VAL A 92 -4.04 9.86 0.25
N LEU A 93 -3.48 9.61 1.44
CA LEU A 93 -3.63 8.35 2.15
C LEU A 93 -4.82 8.47 3.11
N PRO A 94 -5.84 7.60 3.01
CA PRO A 94 -6.93 7.58 3.97
C PRO A 94 -6.41 7.20 5.37
N PRO A 95 -6.81 7.90 6.45
CA PRO A 95 -6.22 7.74 7.78
C PRO A 95 -6.28 6.34 8.38
N VAL A 96 -7.29 5.55 8.05
CA VAL A 96 -7.52 4.21 8.62
C VAL A 96 -7.28 3.09 7.61
N LEU A 97 -6.66 3.40 6.46
CA LEU A 97 -6.50 2.47 5.34
C LEU A 97 -5.82 1.16 5.74
N LEU A 98 -4.77 1.23 6.57
CA LEU A 98 -3.95 0.08 6.96
C LEU A 98 -4.41 -0.59 8.25
N HIS A 99 -5.31 0.02 9.02
CA HIS A 99 -5.73 -0.49 10.33
C HIS A 99 -6.30 -1.92 10.31
N PRO A 100 -7.00 -2.38 9.25
CA PRO A 100 -7.45 -3.77 9.16
C PRO A 100 -6.32 -4.80 8.92
N LEU A 101 -5.13 -4.37 8.53
CA LEU A 101 -4.06 -5.23 8.01
C LEU A 101 -3.10 -5.72 9.12
N ALA A 102 -3.65 -6.46 10.09
CA ALA A 102 -2.91 -6.91 11.28
C ALA A 102 -1.65 -7.76 10.97
N SER A 103 -1.60 -8.42 9.81
CA SER A 103 -0.49 -9.27 9.40
C SER A 103 0.50 -8.61 8.41
N LEU A 104 0.37 -7.30 8.13
CA LEU A 104 1.10 -6.65 7.02
C LEU A 104 2.61 -6.53 7.26
N ASP A 105 3.41 -7.32 6.59
CA ASP A 105 4.86 -7.33 6.78
C ASP A 105 5.60 -6.45 5.77
N THR A 106 5.03 -6.31 4.56
CA THR A 106 5.62 -5.55 3.45
C THR A 106 4.61 -4.58 2.87
N LEU A 107 4.96 -3.29 2.87
CA LEU A 107 4.20 -2.24 2.21
C LEU A 107 5.10 -1.54 1.19
N ILE A 108 4.69 -1.59 -0.07
CA ILE A 108 5.36 -0.92 -1.17
C ILE A 108 4.46 0.20 -1.66
N LEU A 109 4.89 1.44 -1.45
CA LEU A 109 4.17 2.67 -1.83
C LEU A 109 5.04 3.58 -2.71
N GLU A 110 6.21 3.11 -3.12
CA GLU A 110 7.15 3.89 -3.91
C GLU A 110 6.57 4.37 -5.24
N ASN A 111 7.12 5.46 -5.78
CA ASN A 111 6.70 6.02 -7.08
C ASN A 111 5.20 6.38 -7.11
N ASN A 112 4.76 7.14 -6.11
CA ASN A 112 3.43 7.73 -6.02
C ASN A 112 3.55 9.27 -5.87
N GLN A 113 2.46 9.94 -5.50
CA GLN A 113 2.40 11.40 -5.34
C GLN A 113 2.09 11.80 -3.90
N VAL A 114 2.43 10.94 -2.93
CA VAL A 114 2.13 11.14 -1.52
C VAL A 114 3.05 12.21 -0.94
N GLN A 115 2.46 13.17 -0.23
CA GLN A 115 3.19 14.25 0.43
C GLN A 115 3.30 14.06 1.94
N ALA A 116 2.35 13.36 2.56
CA ALA A 116 2.35 13.14 4.00
C ALA A 116 1.63 11.84 4.33
N VAL A 117 2.04 11.23 5.43
CA VAL A 117 1.34 10.12 6.06
C VAL A 117 0.46 10.69 7.19
N PRO A 118 -0.83 10.33 7.27
CA PRO A 118 -1.69 10.72 8.38
C PRO A 118 -1.11 10.34 9.75
N ASP A 119 -1.47 11.07 10.79
CA ASP A 119 -1.13 10.65 12.15
C ASP A 119 -1.77 9.28 12.44
N ASP A 120 -1.03 8.39 13.10
CA ASP A 120 -1.47 7.03 13.46
C ASP A 120 -1.84 6.13 12.26
N TRP A 121 -1.23 6.37 11.10
CA TRP A 121 -1.58 5.64 9.87
C TRP A 121 -1.23 4.15 9.90
N PHE A 122 -0.13 3.78 10.55
CA PHE A 122 0.23 2.37 10.78
C PHE A 122 -0.66 1.73 11.88
N GLY A 123 -1.36 2.55 12.66
CA GLY A 123 -2.36 2.13 13.64
C GLY A 123 -1.80 1.13 14.66
N PRO A 124 -2.54 0.06 14.99
CA PRO A 124 -2.14 -0.90 16.02
C PRO A 124 -0.91 -1.74 15.65
N LYS A 125 -0.52 -1.76 14.37
CA LYS A 125 0.72 -2.39 13.93
C LYS A 125 1.80 -1.30 13.90
N GLU A 126 2.36 -1.01 15.06
CA GLU A 126 3.39 0.03 15.22
C GLU A 126 4.64 -0.26 14.36
N GLU A 127 4.94 -1.53 14.07
CA GLU A 127 6.08 -1.92 13.24
C GLU A 127 5.66 -2.64 11.94
N VAL A 128 6.00 -2.04 10.80
CA VAL A 128 5.97 -2.73 9.49
C VAL A 128 7.42 -3.02 9.08
N PRO A 129 7.83 -4.31 9.00
CA PRO A 129 9.22 -4.72 8.75
C PRO A 129 9.85 -4.26 7.43
N TYR A 130 9.07 -4.18 6.35
CA TYR A 130 9.59 -3.82 5.03
C TYR A 130 8.76 -2.69 4.41
N LEU A 131 9.30 -1.48 4.48
CA LEU A 131 8.70 -0.25 3.96
C LEU A 131 9.47 0.28 2.77
N LEU A 132 8.80 0.39 1.62
CA LEU A 132 9.37 0.99 0.43
C LEU A 132 8.55 2.23 0.07
N LEU A 133 9.07 3.39 0.48
CA LEU A 133 8.36 4.68 0.45
C LEU A 133 9.00 5.71 -0.48
N ALA A 134 10.12 5.36 -1.11
CA ALA A 134 10.92 6.25 -1.95
C ALA A 134 10.13 6.78 -3.16
N ALA A 135 10.70 7.79 -3.84
CA ALA A 135 10.09 8.38 -5.03
C ALA A 135 8.64 8.87 -4.80
N ASN A 136 8.39 9.48 -3.64
CA ASN A 136 7.19 10.26 -3.34
C ASN A 136 7.61 11.71 -3.01
N PRO A 137 6.79 12.72 -3.35
CA PRO A 137 7.07 14.12 -3.07
C PRO A 137 6.80 14.46 -1.59
N TRP A 138 7.47 13.76 -0.66
CA TRP A 138 7.31 13.96 0.78
C TRP A 138 7.49 15.44 1.17
N ALA A 139 6.47 16.00 1.82
CA ALA A 139 6.43 17.38 2.23
C ALA A 139 7.49 17.67 3.30
N CYS A 140 7.97 18.91 3.34
CA CYS A 140 8.85 19.38 4.40
C CYS A 140 8.04 19.94 5.59
N GLY A 141 8.62 19.91 6.79
CA GLY A 141 8.05 20.59 7.96
C GLY A 141 6.97 19.79 8.70
N CYS A 142 5.95 20.48 9.22
CA CYS A 142 4.99 19.91 10.17
C CYS A 142 4.11 18.80 9.58
N ALA A 143 3.87 18.82 8.26
CA ALA A 143 3.07 17.79 7.58
C ALA A 143 3.74 16.41 7.64
N LEU A 144 5.07 16.35 7.77
CA LEU A 144 5.82 15.09 7.87
C LEU A 144 6.15 14.69 9.30
N ARG A 145 5.60 15.36 10.31
CA ARG A 145 5.98 15.16 11.73
C ARG A 145 5.82 13.71 12.17
N TYR A 146 4.71 13.08 11.81
CA TYR A 146 4.39 11.71 12.21
C TYR A 146 5.35 10.73 11.54
N LEU A 147 5.52 10.84 10.21
CA LEU A 147 6.43 9.97 9.48
C LEU A 147 7.88 10.15 9.96
N LYS A 148 8.32 11.37 10.29
CA LYS A 148 9.65 11.59 10.87
C LYS A 148 9.82 10.92 12.23
N ALA A 149 8.81 11.01 13.11
CA ALA A 149 8.85 10.34 14.41
C ALA A 149 8.88 8.81 14.23
N TYR A 150 8.05 8.29 13.32
CA TYR A 150 8.04 6.88 12.96
C TYR A 150 9.40 6.39 12.45
N LEU A 151 10.01 7.12 11.51
CA LEU A 151 11.33 6.76 10.95
C LEU A 151 12.47 6.87 11.99
N ALA A 152 12.32 7.70 13.01
CA ALA A 152 13.30 7.77 14.10
C ALA A 152 13.31 6.51 14.97
N GLU A 153 12.19 5.79 15.02
CA GLU A 153 12.03 4.55 15.78
C GLU A 153 12.21 3.30 14.90
N TYR A 154 11.67 3.32 13.68
CA TYR A 154 11.57 2.17 12.77
C TYR A 154 12.30 2.38 11.44
N GLY A 155 13.28 3.30 11.38
CA GLY A 155 14.01 3.63 10.14
C GLY A 155 14.78 2.44 9.53
N ASP A 156 15.15 1.46 10.34
CA ASP A 156 15.81 0.22 9.89
C ASP A 156 14.91 -0.67 9.01
N ASN A 157 13.61 -0.38 8.99
CA ASN A 157 12.62 -1.09 8.18
C ASN A 157 12.39 -0.44 6.82
N VAL A 158 13.11 0.63 6.47
CA VAL A 158 12.91 1.37 5.22
C VAL A 158 13.94 0.97 4.17
N TYR A 159 13.46 0.46 3.04
CA TYR A 159 14.28 -0.06 1.97
C TYR A 159 14.05 0.67 0.65
N VAL A 160 15.07 0.65 -0.19
CA VAL A 160 14.99 1.06 -1.60
C VAL A 160 15.48 -0.05 -2.50
N ARG A 161 14.89 -0.14 -3.69
CA ARG A 161 15.35 -1.07 -4.71
C ARG A 161 16.65 -0.58 -5.35
N ALA A 162 17.72 -1.35 -5.19
CA ALA A 162 19.02 -1.12 -5.80
C ALA A 162 19.34 -2.28 -6.76
N GLY A 163 18.74 -2.24 -7.95
CA GLY A 163 18.87 -3.32 -8.94
C GLY A 163 18.18 -4.62 -8.49
N PRO A 164 18.92 -5.75 -8.35
CA PRO A 164 18.36 -7.02 -7.88
C PRO A 164 18.24 -7.11 -6.34
N THR A 165 18.81 -6.16 -5.60
CA THR A 165 18.85 -6.16 -4.14
C THR A 165 18.07 -5.01 -3.54
N TYR A 166 17.63 -5.19 -2.30
CA TYR A 166 17.09 -4.11 -1.47
C TYR A 166 18.16 -3.64 -0.50
N THR A 167 18.28 -2.33 -0.33
CA THR A 167 19.21 -1.72 0.61
C THR A 167 18.42 -0.86 1.59
N ASN A 168 18.71 -0.99 2.89
CA ASN A 168 18.14 -0.10 3.89
C ASN A 168 18.58 1.34 3.59
N ASN A 169 17.61 2.26 3.51
CA ASN A 169 17.83 3.66 3.20
C ASN A 169 16.65 4.53 3.69
N PRO A 170 16.58 4.86 4.99
CA PRO A 170 15.55 5.74 5.54
C PRO A 170 15.63 7.17 4.96
N ASP A 171 16.80 7.60 4.50
CA ASP A 171 17.00 8.92 3.88
C ASP A 171 16.23 9.09 2.56
N SER A 172 15.76 7.99 1.96
CA SER A 172 14.92 8.01 0.76
C SER A 172 13.54 8.65 0.95
N VAL A 173 13.13 8.85 2.21
CA VAL A 173 11.79 9.33 2.60
C VAL A 173 11.85 10.74 3.22
N VAL A 174 13.04 11.27 3.46
CA VAL A 174 13.24 12.62 4.02
C VAL A 174 13.81 13.57 2.97
N SER A 175 13.19 14.73 2.83
CA SER A 175 13.65 15.78 1.92
C SER A 175 15.05 16.29 2.31
N LEU A 176 15.97 16.40 1.35
CA LEU A 176 17.32 16.98 1.53
C LEU A 176 17.34 18.52 1.71
N LEU A 177 16.20 19.20 1.87
CA LEU A 177 16.20 20.64 2.08
C LEU A 177 16.32 20.96 3.59
N PRO A 178 17.35 21.73 4.00
CA PRO A 178 17.48 22.14 5.39
C PRO A 178 16.25 22.96 5.78
N LEU A 179 15.82 22.80 7.03
CA LEU A 179 14.91 23.73 7.69
C LEU A 179 15.45 25.14 7.50
N GLN A 180 14.96 25.88 6.51
CA GLN A 180 15.24 27.31 6.38
C GLN A 180 14.73 27.94 7.69
N PRO A 181 15.58 28.62 8.47
CA PRO A 181 15.13 29.30 9.66
C PRO A 181 14.09 30.35 9.22
N ARG A 182 12.92 30.34 9.87
CA ARG A 182 11.93 31.39 9.63
C ARG A 182 12.55 32.74 10.02
N PRO A 183 12.27 33.82 9.24
CA PRO A 183 12.75 35.17 9.56
C PRO A 183 12.20 35.68 10.88
#